data_AF-A0AAJ2GKG5-F1
#
_entry.id   AF-A0AAJ2GKG5-F1
#
_cell.length_a   1.000
_cell.length_b   1.000
_cell.length_c   1.000
_cell.angle_alpha   90.00
_cell.angle_beta   90.00
_cell.angle_gamma   90.00
#
_symmetry.space_group_name_H-M   'P 1'
#
loop_
_entity.id
_entity.type
_entity.pdbx_description
1 polymer ?
#
loop_
_entity_poly.entity_id
_entity_poly.type
_entity_poly.pdbx_seq_one_letter_code
_entity_poly.pdbx_strand_id
1 'polypeptide(L)'
;MTATKSSAAKPWMKFYPQDWRADEKLRMCSLAARGLWMEMLAIMHRSDRYGQLLVGGNVPTPAQLAVQAGSSETEVEALLAELRNAGVFSVSGAGAIYSRRMIRDEKRAQNARKNGKSGGNPSLSKTKNNHASDKGEDNVQDKGEVKAQRPETRDQKEESYKPAIPISPERDSVPIGEFDQRCRALAQIINLTRPIAASDRAQLQAWIREGFHFEYHVIEGAKVVVAREEAKGGSVRSFKYLDGGIRDYRAEWLAERNRLNGAAA
;
A
#
# COMPACT_ATOMS: atom_id res chain seq x y z
N MET A 1 17.45 -4.31 -23.60
CA MET A 1 17.63 -4.52 -22.14
C MET A 1 17.95 -3.18 -21.51
N THR A 2 16.96 -2.46 -21.02
CA THR A 2 17.19 -1.18 -20.32
C THR A 2 17.49 -1.47 -18.86
N ALA A 3 18.77 -1.38 -18.48
CA ALA A 3 19.21 -1.47 -17.09
C ALA A 3 18.53 -0.36 -16.28
N THR A 4 17.55 -0.72 -15.46
CA THR A 4 16.96 0.17 -14.46
C THR A 4 18.06 0.57 -13.49
N LYS A 5 18.48 1.84 -13.58
CA LYS A 5 19.50 2.44 -12.71
C LYS A 5 19.06 2.27 -11.25
N SER A 6 19.75 1.42 -10.50
CA SER A 6 19.54 1.25 -9.06
C SER A 6 19.64 2.62 -8.40
N SER A 7 18.53 3.13 -7.85
CA SER A 7 18.57 4.33 -7.04
C SER A 7 19.39 4.01 -5.80
N ALA A 8 20.52 4.70 -5.59
CA ALA A 8 21.40 4.46 -4.46
C ALA A 8 20.58 4.30 -3.17
N ALA A 9 20.64 3.10 -2.58
CA ALA A 9 19.90 2.77 -1.37
C ALA A 9 20.30 3.78 -0.28
N LYS A 10 19.30 4.35 0.40
CA LYS A 10 19.55 5.27 1.51
C LYS A 10 20.30 4.47 2.59
N PRO A 11 21.36 5.02 3.22
CA PRO A 11 22.14 4.27 4.21
C PRO A 11 21.38 4.06 5.53
N TRP A 12 20.23 4.69 5.70
CA TRP A 12 19.41 4.63 6.92
C TRP A 12 17.92 4.73 6.59
N MET A 13 17.10 4.16 7.48
CA MET A 13 15.65 4.29 7.48
C MET A 13 15.15 5.03 8.71
N LYS A 14 14.04 5.77 8.58
CA LYS A 14 13.38 6.39 9.73
C LYS A 14 12.76 5.30 10.61
N PHE A 15 13.15 5.25 11.86
CA PHE A 15 12.51 4.41 12.88
C PHE A 15 11.77 5.30 13.88
N TYR A 16 10.48 5.04 14.09
CA TYR A 16 9.66 5.75 15.08
C TYR A 16 9.32 4.77 16.19
N PRO A 17 10.02 4.83 17.35
CA PRO A 17 9.76 3.92 18.47
C PRO A 17 8.31 3.94 18.94
N GLN A 18 7.65 5.10 18.87
CA GLN A 18 6.23 5.24 19.22
C GLN A 18 5.34 4.41 18.28
N ASP A 19 5.51 4.52 16.97
CA ASP A 19 4.73 3.74 16.00
C ASP A 19 4.98 2.23 16.18
N TRP A 20 6.23 1.85 16.43
CA TRP A 20 6.60 0.45 16.69
C TRP A 20 5.96 -0.10 17.96
N ARG A 21 5.91 0.71 19.03
CA ARG A 21 5.30 0.32 20.30
C ARG A 21 3.78 0.33 20.28
N ALA A 22 3.18 1.20 19.47
CA ALA A 22 1.74 1.39 19.36
C ALA A 22 1.06 0.50 18.30
N ASP A 23 1.80 -0.28 17.52
CA ASP A 23 1.21 -1.23 16.57
C ASP A 23 0.62 -2.45 17.29
N GLU A 24 -0.65 -2.34 17.71
CA GLU A 24 -1.37 -3.37 18.45
C GLU A 24 -1.34 -4.74 17.77
N LYS A 25 -1.49 -4.77 16.44
CA LYS A 25 -1.49 -6.02 15.65
C LYS A 25 -0.14 -6.72 15.76
N LEU A 26 0.95 -5.97 15.59
CA LEU A 26 2.29 -6.50 15.75
C LEU A 26 2.60 -6.87 17.21
N ARG A 27 2.02 -6.15 18.18
CA ARG A 27 2.18 -6.42 19.62
C ARG A 27 1.51 -7.71 20.09
N MET A 28 0.48 -8.17 19.38
CA MET A 28 -0.19 -9.45 19.61
C MET A 28 0.59 -10.65 19.05
N CYS A 29 1.57 -10.41 18.17
CA CYS A 29 2.46 -11.45 17.67
C CYS A 29 3.58 -11.81 18.66
N SER A 30 4.11 -13.02 18.50
CA SER A 30 5.27 -13.56 19.18
C SER A 30 6.50 -12.68 19.01
N LEU A 31 7.47 -12.79 19.94
CA LEU A 31 8.73 -12.06 19.84
C LEU A 31 9.51 -12.43 18.57
N ALA A 32 9.46 -13.71 18.17
CA ALA A 32 10.08 -14.20 16.94
C ALA A 32 9.44 -13.58 15.69
N ALA A 33 8.11 -13.55 15.60
CA ALA A 33 7.41 -12.91 14.48
C ALA A 33 7.71 -11.41 14.39
N ARG A 34 7.80 -10.74 15.54
CA ARG A 34 8.21 -9.32 15.61
C ARG A 34 9.65 -9.12 15.14
N GLY A 35 10.56 -10.04 15.47
CA GLY A 35 11.94 -10.07 14.98
C GLY A 35 12.01 -10.27 13.47
N LEU A 36 11.30 -11.27 12.95
CA LEU A 36 11.21 -11.54 11.51
C LEU A 36 10.66 -10.33 10.76
N TRP A 37 9.64 -9.65 11.29
CA TRP A 37 9.11 -8.44 10.67
C TRP A 37 10.16 -7.32 10.58
N MET A 38 11.00 -7.15 11.60
CA MET A 38 12.07 -6.17 11.58
C MET A 38 13.13 -6.49 10.52
N GLU A 39 13.48 -7.77 10.38
CA GLU A 39 14.41 -8.25 9.34
C GLU A 39 13.84 -8.01 7.93
N MET A 40 12.56 -8.33 7.73
CA MET A 40 11.85 -8.05 6.48
C MET A 40 11.85 -6.55 6.15
N LEU A 41 11.66 -5.67 7.13
CA LEU A 41 11.73 -4.21 6.91
C LEU A 41 13.13 -3.76 6.47
N ALA A 42 14.19 -4.37 7.00
CA ALA A 42 15.56 -4.09 6.59
C ALA A 42 15.83 -4.52 5.13
N ILE A 43 15.34 -5.70 4.73
CA ILE A 43 15.40 -6.17 3.33
C ILE A 43 14.62 -5.23 2.41
N MET A 44 13.38 -4.89 2.77
CA MET A 44 12.52 -3.95 2.03
C MET A 44 13.13 -2.55 1.85
N HIS A 45 14.00 -2.13 2.77
CA HIS A 45 14.67 -0.84 2.71
C HIS A 45 15.74 -0.79 1.62
N ARG A 46 16.39 -1.94 1.36
CA ARG A 46 17.42 -2.12 0.34
C ARG A 46 16.90 -2.65 -0.99
N SER A 47 15.65 -3.10 -1.04
CA SER A 47 14.99 -3.61 -2.23
C SER A 47 14.92 -2.59 -3.36
N ASP A 48 15.02 -3.06 -4.61
CA ASP A 48 14.86 -2.24 -5.82
C ASP A 48 13.51 -1.49 -5.84
N ARG A 49 12.47 -2.11 -5.27
CA ARG A 49 11.17 -1.48 -5.04
C ARG A 49 11.01 -1.23 -3.54
N TYR A 50 11.34 -0.01 -3.12
CA TYR A 50 11.30 0.40 -1.73
C TYR A 50 9.99 0.01 -1.02
N GLY A 51 10.11 -0.68 0.11
CA GLY A 51 8.97 -1.12 0.90
C GLY A 51 8.32 -2.43 0.44
N GLN A 52 8.81 -3.06 -0.64
CA GLN A 52 8.43 -4.41 -1.07
C GLN A 52 9.54 -5.40 -0.78
N LEU A 53 9.19 -6.57 -0.26
CA LEU A 53 10.12 -7.63 0.08
C LEU A 53 10.57 -8.33 -1.21
N LEU A 54 11.67 -7.84 -1.76
CA LEU A 54 12.30 -8.40 -2.95
C LEU A 54 13.80 -8.57 -2.69
N VAL A 55 14.36 -9.66 -3.21
CA VAL A 55 15.80 -9.94 -3.21
C VAL A 55 16.22 -10.10 -4.66
N GLY A 56 17.07 -9.18 -5.15
CA GLY A 56 17.46 -9.15 -6.56
C GLY A 56 16.26 -9.01 -7.52
N GLY A 57 15.25 -8.24 -7.12
CA GLY A 57 14.03 -8.02 -7.91
C GLY A 57 12.96 -9.12 -7.83
N ASN A 58 13.24 -10.25 -7.18
CA ASN A 58 12.32 -11.39 -7.07
C ASN A 58 11.69 -11.49 -5.68
N VAL A 59 10.48 -12.05 -5.59
CA VAL A 59 9.84 -12.38 -4.31
C VAL A 59 10.59 -13.56 -3.68
N PRO A 60 11.18 -13.40 -2.48
CA PRO A 60 11.91 -14.49 -1.86
C PRO A 60 10.96 -15.60 -1.41
N THR A 61 11.36 -16.86 -1.61
CA THR A 61 10.66 -18.02 -1.04
C THR A 61 10.85 -18.08 0.48
N PRO A 62 10.01 -18.82 1.23
CA PRO A 62 10.20 -19.04 2.65
C PRO A 62 11.61 -19.56 3.00
N ALA A 63 12.13 -20.55 2.25
CA ALA A 63 13.52 -21.00 2.36
C ALA A 63 14.56 -19.87 2.22
N GLN A 64 14.43 -19.03 1.19
CA GLN A 64 15.36 -17.91 0.97
C GLN A 64 15.28 -16.87 2.09
N LEU A 65 14.06 -16.60 2.58
CA LEU A 65 13.86 -15.68 3.69
C LEU A 65 14.43 -16.25 4.99
N ALA A 66 14.36 -17.57 5.20
CA ALA A 66 14.96 -18.25 6.34
C ALA A 66 16.49 -18.11 6.37
N VAL A 67 17.15 -18.18 5.20
CA VAL A 67 18.58 -17.88 5.07
C VAL A 67 18.90 -16.44 5.48
N GLN A 68 18.08 -15.47 5.09
CA GLN A 68 18.28 -14.06 5.49
C GLN A 68 18.05 -13.86 6.99
N ALA A 69 17.02 -14.49 7.55
CA ALA A 69 16.64 -14.36 8.95
C ALA A 69 17.50 -15.22 9.91
N GLY A 70 18.34 -16.12 9.41
CA GLY A 70 19.13 -17.04 10.23
C GLY A 70 18.27 -18.05 10.98
N SER A 71 17.19 -18.52 10.36
CA SER A 71 16.17 -19.41 10.95
C SER A 71 15.88 -20.59 10.01
N SER A 72 15.01 -21.51 10.42
CA SER A 72 14.55 -22.63 9.59
C SER A 72 13.36 -22.22 8.72
N GLU A 73 13.19 -22.87 7.57
CA GLU A 73 12.05 -22.60 6.67
C GLU A 73 10.70 -22.81 7.36
N THR A 74 10.57 -23.90 8.14
CA THR A 74 9.35 -24.23 8.88
C THR A 74 9.01 -23.17 9.93
N GLU A 75 10.01 -22.65 10.63
CA GLU A 75 9.83 -21.54 11.57
C GLU A 75 9.40 -20.27 10.84
N VAL A 76 10.08 -19.89 9.75
CA VAL A 76 9.70 -18.71 8.96
C VAL A 76 8.28 -18.81 8.41
N GLU A 77 7.85 -19.97 7.91
CA GLU A 77 6.48 -20.17 7.44
C GLU A 77 5.44 -19.96 8.56
N ALA A 78 5.69 -20.50 9.74
CA ALA A 78 4.82 -20.32 10.90
C ALA A 78 4.74 -18.85 11.33
N LEU A 79 5.88 -18.16 11.38
CA LEU A 79 5.95 -16.74 11.73
C LEU A 79 5.30 -15.84 10.66
N LEU A 80 5.46 -16.17 9.37
CA LEU A 80 4.78 -15.47 8.28
C LEU A 80 3.26 -15.65 8.36
N ALA A 81 2.78 -16.86 8.70
CA ALA A 81 1.36 -17.11 8.91
C ALA A 81 0.82 -16.30 10.09
N GLU A 82 1.56 -16.23 11.20
CA GLU A 82 1.21 -15.41 12.36
C GLU A 82 1.09 -13.92 12.00
N LEU A 83 2.10 -13.36 11.33
CA LEU A 83 2.11 -11.97 10.88
C LEU A 83 0.98 -11.66 9.88
N ARG A 84 0.67 -12.63 9.00
CA ARG A 84 -0.43 -12.53 8.04
C ARG A 84 -1.78 -12.52 8.75
N ASN A 85 -1.98 -13.43 9.71
CA ASN A 85 -3.22 -13.53 10.48
C ASN A 85 -3.47 -12.28 11.34
N ALA A 86 -2.41 -11.71 11.91
CA ALA A 86 -2.48 -10.43 12.61
C ALA A 86 -2.70 -9.23 11.67
N GLY A 87 -2.48 -9.39 10.36
CA GLY A 87 -2.64 -8.31 9.37
C GLY A 87 -1.56 -7.23 9.48
N VAL A 88 -0.35 -7.60 9.87
CA VAL A 88 0.81 -6.69 9.99
C VAL A 88 1.19 -6.14 8.62
N PHE A 89 1.35 -7.03 7.65
CA PHE A 89 1.74 -6.69 6.28
C PHE A 89 0.60 -6.86 5.28
N SER A 90 0.86 -6.45 4.04
CA SER A 90 -0.02 -6.69 2.90
C SER A 90 0.76 -7.37 1.77
N VAL A 91 0.07 -8.03 0.84
CA VAL A 91 0.68 -8.73 -0.29
C VAL A 91 0.26 -8.06 -1.58
N SER A 92 1.22 -7.78 -2.46
CA SER A 92 0.96 -7.18 -3.76
C SER A 92 0.36 -8.20 -4.73
N GLY A 93 -0.17 -7.74 -5.87
CA GLY A 93 -0.71 -8.64 -6.89
C GLY A 93 0.32 -9.63 -7.45
N ALA A 94 1.62 -9.32 -7.36
CA ALA A 94 2.72 -10.20 -7.76
C ALA A 94 3.19 -11.15 -6.64
N GLY A 95 2.46 -11.24 -5.51
CA GLY A 95 2.83 -12.09 -4.38
C GLY A 95 3.87 -11.50 -3.42
N ALA A 96 4.42 -10.32 -3.72
CA ALA A 96 5.41 -9.69 -2.85
C ALA A 96 4.78 -9.12 -1.57
N ILE A 97 5.29 -9.50 -0.40
CA ILE A 97 4.93 -8.86 0.88
C ILE A 97 5.42 -7.41 0.87
N TYR A 98 4.65 -6.47 1.41
CA TYR A 98 5.04 -5.07 1.48
C TYR A 98 4.60 -4.37 2.76
N SER A 99 5.35 -3.33 3.14
CA SER A 99 5.03 -2.45 4.25
C SER A 99 4.24 -1.23 3.78
N ARG A 100 2.97 -1.13 4.21
CA ARG A 100 2.08 0.01 3.94
C ARG A 100 2.70 1.35 4.37
N ARG A 101 3.48 1.36 5.44
CA ARG A 101 4.16 2.57 5.93
C ARG A 101 5.30 2.97 4.99
N MET A 102 6.18 2.04 4.63
CA MET A 102 7.33 2.34 3.76
C MET A 102 6.91 2.87 2.39
N ILE A 103 5.86 2.31 1.80
CA ILE A 103 5.33 2.80 0.52
C ILE A 103 4.77 4.23 0.65
N ARG A 104 4.03 4.52 1.73
CA ARG A 104 3.54 5.89 1.99
C ARG A 104 4.68 6.87 2.22
N ASP A 105 5.70 6.47 2.96
CA ASP A 105 6.87 7.30 3.24
C ASP A 105 7.68 7.58 1.96
N GLU A 106 7.84 6.60 1.07
CA GLU A 106 8.49 6.81 -0.21
C GLU A 106 7.65 7.71 -1.14
N LYS A 107 6.32 7.53 -1.18
CA LYS A 107 5.44 8.45 -1.93
C LYS A 107 5.54 9.89 -1.43
N ARG A 108 5.57 10.10 -0.11
CA ARG A 108 5.80 11.42 0.50
C ARG A 108 7.17 11.98 0.13
N ALA A 109 8.22 11.15 0.21
CA ALA A 109 9.58 11.56 -0.15
C ALA A 109 9.69 11.94 -1.64
N GLN A 110 9.05 11.20 -2.53
CA GLN A 110 9.00 11.51 -3.96
C GLN A 110 8.28 12.83 -4.23
N ASN A 111 7.13 13.06 -3.58
CA ASN A 111 6.41 14.32 -3.71
C ASN A 111 7.23 15.49 -3.17
N ALA A 112 7.87 15.34 -2.01
CA ALA A 112 8.76 16.36 -1.44
C ALA A 112 9.93 16.68 -2.37
N ARG A 113 10.54 15.67 -3.02
CA ARG A 113 11.59 15.86 -4.03
C ARG A 113 11.08 16.62 -5.25
N LYS A 114 9.89 16.27 -5.76
CA LYS A 114 9.28 16.98 -6.90
C LYS A 114 9.01 18.44 -6.55
N ASN A 115 8.40 18.69 -5.40
CA ASN A 115 8.09 20.05 -4.94
C ASN A 115 9.38 20.85 -4.66
N GLY A 116 10.39 20.22 -4.05
CA GLY A 116 11.69 20.84 -3.79
C GLY A 116 12.46 21.17 -5.07
N LYS A 117 12.34 20.35 -6.13
CA LYS A 117 12.95 20.63 -7.44
C LYS A 117 12.35 21.87 -8.11
N SER A 118 11.07 22.14 -7.89
CA SER A 118 10.41 23.35 -8.40
C SER A 118 10.74 24.62 -7.58
N GLY A 119 11.34 24.48 -6.40
CA GLY A 119 11.82 25.58 -5.56
C GLY A 119 10.73 26.51 -5.01
N GLY A 120 11.04 27.17 -3.89
CA GLY A 120 10.33 28.39 -3.53
C GLY A 120 10.88 29.53 -4.38
N ASN A 121 10.03 30.21 -5.14
CA ASN A 121 10.47 31.33 -5.97
C ASN A 121 11.14 32.42 -5.09
N PRO A 122 12.44 32.72 -5.29
CA PRO A 122 13.15 33.74 -4.51
C PRO A 122 12.53 35.14 -4.62
N SER A 123 11.73 35.39 -5.67
CA SER A 123 11.04 36.67 -5.86
C SER A 123 9.85 36.88 -4.92
N LEU A 124 9.35 35.85 -4.23
CA LEU A 124 8.28 35.96 -3.24
C LEU A 124 8.76 36.57 -1.90
N SER A 125 10.08 36.78 -1.73
CA SER A 125 10.70 37.37 -0.53
C SER A 125 10.86 38.91 -0.59
N LYS A 126 10.36 39.60 -1.63
CA LYS A 126 10.63 41.04 -1.83
C LYS A 126 9.45 41.98 -1.60
N THR A 127 8.37 41.55 -0.94
CA THR A 127 7.41 42.52 -0.39
C THR A 127 7.93 43.04 0.94
N LYS A 128 8.80 44.06 0.86
CA LYS A 128 9.10 44.95 1.98
C LYS A 128 7.79 45.63 2.38
N ASN A 129 7.25 45.24 3.52
CA ASN A 129 6.52 46.09 4.46
C ASN A 129 6.13 45.21 5.64
N ASN A 130 7.00 45.13 6.63
CA ASN A 130 6.58 45.03 8.03
C ASN A 130 7.65 45.74 8.84
N HIS A 131 7.20 46.77 9.56
CA HIS A 131 8.03 47.63 10.37
C HIS A 131 8.80 46.82 11.42
N ALA A 132 10.07 47.16 11.55
CA ALA A 132 10.94 46.69 12.60
C ALA A 132 10.65 47.42 13.91
N SER A 133 10.48 46.64 14.98
CA SER A 133 10.74 47.00 16.37
C SER A 133 11.06 45.66 17.05
N ASP A 134 12.12 45.44 17.81
CA ASP A 134 13.18 46.26 18.37
C ASP A 134 14.31 45.28 18.77
N LYS A 135 15.50 45.79 19.00
CA LYS A 135 16.81 45.11 19.06
C LYS A 135 17.03 44.15 20.25
N GLY A 136 17.96 43.22 20.02
CA GLY A 136 18.96 42.74 20.99
C GLY A 136 19.03 41.22 21.09
N GLU A 137 20.15 40.51 20.95
CA GLU A 137 21.55 40.79 20.68
C GLU A 137 22.13 39.53 20.01
N ASP A 138 23.10 39.70 19.11
CA ASP A 138 23.89 38.61 18.56
C ASP A 138 24.76 38.01 19.66
N ASN A 139 24.61 36.70 19.91
CA ASN A 139 25.71 35.91 20.44
C ASN A 139 25.86 34.62 19.62
N VAL A 140 26.93 34.61 18.85
CA VAL A 140 27.46 33.46 18.13
C VAL A 140 27.90 32.43 19.16
N GLN A 141 27.14 31.35 19.29
CA GLN A 141 27.68 30.07 19.75
C GLN A 141 27.23 28.96 18.80
N ASP A 142 28.17 28.59 17.94
CA ASP A 142 28.21 27.31 17.26
C ASP A 142 28.24 26.18 18.29
N LYS A 143 27.14 25.43 18.41
CA LYS A 143 27.18 24.01 18.77
C LYS A 143 25.87 23.30 18.43
N GLY A 144 25.92 22.58 17.32
CA GLY A 144 25.25 21.30 17.06
C GLY A 144 23.90 21.03 17.73
N GLU A 145 22.83 21.46 17.08
CA GLU A 145 21.56 20.74 17.15
C GLU A 145 21.03 20.49 15.75
N VAL A 146 21.06 19.22 15.37
CA VAL A 146 20.28 18.69 14.26
C VAL A 146 18.84 19.12 14.52
N LYS A 147 18.27 19.96 13.65
CA LYS A 147 16.85 20.33 13.70
C LYS A 147 16.02 19.04 13.65
N ALA A 148 15.64 18.54 14.82
CA ALA A 148 14.73 17.44 14.97
C ALA A 148 13.42 17.83 14.28
N GLN A 149 12.95 16.95 13.37
CA GLN A 149 11.62 17.11 12.80
C GLN A 149 10.61 17.04 13.94
N ARG A 150 9.85 18.12 14.15
CA ARG A 150 8.65 18.12 14.97
C ARG A 150 7.74 16.97 14.50
N PRO A 151 7.39 15.99 15.34
CA PRO A 151 6.33 15.06 14.99
C PRO A 151 5.03 15.86 14.90
N GLU A 152 4.43 15.87 13.71
CA GLU A 152 3.14 16.52 13.49
C GLU A 152 2.06 15.88 14.36
N THR A 153 1.31 16.73 15.06
CA THR A 153 0.10 16.39 15.82
C THR A 153 -0.89 15.72 14.88
N ARG A 154 -1.18 14.46 15.13
CA ARG A 154 -2.16 13.67 14.38
C ARG A 154 -3.54 14.07 14.89
N ASP A 155 -4.30 14.82 14.09
CA ASP A 155 -5.76 14.88 14.23
C ASP A 155 -6.29 13.45 14.10
N GLN A 156 -6.63 12.87 15.24
CA GLN A 156 -7.31 11.60 15.32
C GLN A 156 -8.78 11.86 14.98
N LYS A 157 -9.17 11.53 13.75
CA LYS A 157 -10.57 11.16 13.52
C LYS A 157 -10.71 9.74 14.08
N GLU A 158 -11.24 9.63 15.28
CA GLU A 158 -11.57 8.35 15.92
C GLU A 158 -12.60 7.62 15.07
N GLU A 159 -12.21 6.47 14.54
CA GLU A 159 -13.15 5.44 14.11
C GLU A 159 -12.91 4.26 15.05
N SER A 160 -13.77 4.20 16.07
CA SER A 160 -13.71 3.21 17.13
C SER A 160 -14.10 1.83 16.57
N TYR A 161 -13.22 0.84 16.75
CA TYR A 161 -13.56 -0.55 16.52
C TYR A 161 -13.29 -1.35 17.80
N LYS A 162 -14.34 -2.00 18.32
CA LYS A 162 -14.27 -3.00 19.39
C LYS A 162 -14.44 -4.42 18.79
N PRO A 163 -13.94 -5.45 19.49
CA PRO A 163 -13.30 -6.61 18.87
C PRO A 163 -14.22 -7.81 18.58
N ALA A 164 -13.61 -8.72 17.80
CA ALA A 164 -13.99 -10.04 17.28
C ALA A 164 -15.13 -10.86 17.92
N ILE A 165 -15.90 -11.53 17.04
CA ILE A 165 -16.57 -12.83 17.30
C ILE A 165 -16.09 -13.84 16.23
N PRO A 166 -15.96 -15.15 16.55
CA PRO A 166 -15.28 -16.18 15.75
C PRO A 166 -16.06 -16.62 14.51
N ILE A 167 -15.32 -17.19 13.56
CA ILE A 167 -15.83 -17.78 12.32
C ILE A 167 -16.77 -18.94 12.64
N SER A 168 -18.05 -18.79 12.31
CA SER A 168 -18.96 -19.89 11.97
C SER A 168 -19.56 -19.63 10.58
N PRO A 169 -19.90 -20.69 9.83
CA PRO A 169 -20.24 -20.58 8.43
C PRO A 169 -21.74 -20.26 8.28
N GLU A 170 -22.10 -18.99 8.45
CA GLU A 170 -23.45 -18.54 8.14
C GLU A 170 -23.42 -17.29 7.27
N ARG A 171 -24.23 -17.37 6.21
CA ARG A 171 -24.43 -16.34 5.19
C ARG A 171 -25.01 -15.09 5.85
N ASP A 172 -24.43 -13.93 5.59
CA ASP A 172 -25.11 -12.73 5.07
C ASP A 172 -24.41 -11.40 5.44
N SER A 173 -24.40 -10.52 4.43
CA SER A 173 -24.14 -9.07 4.45
C SER A 173 -22.72 -8.57 4.78
N VAL A 174 -22.01 -8.16 3.72
CA VAL A 174 -20.90 -7.18 3.80
C VAL A 174 -21.42 -5.91 4.52
N PRO A 175 -20.70 -5.31 5.48
CA PRO A 175 -21.13 -4.08 6.13
C PRO A 175 -21.44 -3.01 5.08
N ILE A 176 -22.67 -2.48 5.11
CA ILE A 176 -23.27 -1.63 4.06
C ILE A 176 -22.35 -0.44 3.69
N GLY A 177 -21.57 0.08 4.64
CA GLY A 177 -20.64 1.19 4.43
C GLY A 177 -19.38 0.89 3.62
N GLU A 178 -18.77 -0.29 3.77
CA GLU A 178 -17.53 -0.65 3.05
C GLU A 178 -17.85 -0.99 1.58
N PHE A 179 -18.98 -1.68 1.37
CA PHE A 179 -19.46 -1.99 0.02
C PHE A 179 -19.84 -0.73 -0.76
N ASP A 180 -20.47 0.25 -0.11
CA ASP A 180 -20.80 1.53 -0.73
C ASP A 180 -19.55 2.34 -1.08
N GLN A 181 -18.52 2.33 -0.24
CA GLN A 181 -17.24 3.00 -0.55
C GLN A 181 -16.56 2.38 -1.77
N ARG A 182 -16.56 1.04 -1.84
CA ARG A 182 -16.07 0.26 -2.98
C ARG A 182 -16.86 0.56 -4.25
N CYS A 183 -18.20 0.63 -4.17
CA CYS A 183 -19.05 1.04 -5.28
C CYS A 183 -18.74 2.46 -5.79
N ARG A 184 -18.45 3.41 -4.88
CA ARG A 184 -18.05 4.78 -5.26
C ARG A 184 -16.71 4.79 -5.99
N ALA A 185 -15.73 4.00 -5.54
CA ALA A 185 -14.43 3.89 -6.20
C ALA A 185 -14.57 3.33 -7.63
N LEU A 186 -15.39 2.29 -7.81
CA LEU A 186 -15.67 1.74 -9.15
C LEU A 186 -16.40 2.75 -10.04
N ALA A 187 -17.38 3.49 -9.52
CA ALA A 187 -18.10 4.53 -10.25
C ALA A 187 -17.16 5.62 -10.79
N GLN A 188 -16.17 6.04 -10.00
CA GLN A 188 -15.16 7.01 -10.43
C GLN A 188 -14.29 6.46 -11.58
N ILE A 189 -13.90 5.19 -11.53
CA ILE A 189 -13.04 4.57 -12.54
C ILE A 189 -13.75 4.49 -13.90
N ILE A 190 -15.03 4.15 -13.90
CA ILE A 190 -15.83 4.06 -15.13
C ILE A 190 -16.44 5.41 -15.53
N ASN A 191 -16.00 6.52 -14.90
CA ASN A 191 -16.52 7.88 -15.12
C ASN A 191 -18.04 8.00 -15.01
N LEU A 192 -18.67 7.22 -14.11
CA LEU A 192 -20.10 7.27 -13.87
C LEU A 192 -20.44 8.51 -13.02
N THR A 193 -21.19 9.44 -13.61
CA THR A 193 -21.67 10.65 -12.93
C THR A 193 -22.83 10.37 -11.96
N ARG A 194 -23.48 9.20 -12.09
CA ARG A 194 -24.60 8.76 -11.25
C ARG A 194 -24.15 7.65 -10.29
N PRO A 195 -24.81 7.48 -9.14
CA PRO A 195 -24.60 6.31 -8.29
C PRO A 195 -24.89 5.02 -9.06
N ILE A 196 -24.11 3.96 -8.80
CA ILE A 196 -24.34 2.62 -9.36
C ILE A 196 -25.76 2.16 -9.00
N ALA A 197 -26.52 1.75 -10.01
CA ALA A 197 -27.92 1.35 -9.87
C ALA A 197 -28.07 0.10 -8.99
N ALA A 198 -29.24 -0.11 -8.40
CA ALA A 198 -29.50 -1.25 -7.51
C ALA A 198 -29.27 -2.61 -8.19
N SER A 199 -29.60 -2.73 -9.49
CA SER A 199 -29.34 -3.91 -10.31
C SER A 199 -27.85 -4.21 -10.45
N ASP A 200 -27.05 -3.18 -10.66
CA ASP A 200 -25.61 -3.29 -10.85
C ASP A 200 -24.90 -3.57 -9.52
N ARG A 201 -25.43 -3.03 -8.42
CA ARG A 201 -25.00 -3.39 -7.06
C ARG A 201 -25.27 -4.86 -6.75
N ALA A 202 -26.41 -5.40 -7.17
CA ALA A 202 -26.71 -6.81 -7.03
C ALA A 202 -25.72 -7.69 -7.83
N GLN A 203 -25.34 -7.25 -9.03
CA GLN A 203 -24.30 -7.92 -9.83
C GLN A 203 -22.93 -7.89 -9.14
N LEU A 204 -22.53 -6.76 -8.56
CA LEU A 204 -21.29 -6.66 -7.78
C LEU A 204 -21.28 -7.60 -6.57
N GLN A 205 -22.42 -7.71 -5.86
CA GLN A 205 -22.57 -8.67 -4.76
C GLN A 205 -22.50 -10.12 -5.25
N ALA A 206 -23.07 -10.42 -6.42
CA ALA A 206 -22.97 -11.74 -7.04
C ALA A 206 -21.51 -12.11 -7.35
N TRP A 207 -20.71 -11.20 -7.93
CA TRP A 207 -19.28 -11.43 -8.14
C TRP A 207 -18.52 -11.73 -6.86
N ILE A 208 -18.79 -11.00 -5.78
CA ILE A 208 -18.15 -11.26 -4.48
C ILE A 208 -18.50 -12.66 -3.98
N ARG A 209 -19.76 -13.08 -4.12
CA ARG A 209 -20.20 -14.45 -3.77
C ARG A 209 -19.54 -15.52 -4.63
N GLU A 210 -19.28 -15.24 -5.91
CA GLU A 210 -18.54 -16.11 -6.83
C GLU A 210 -17.02 -16.13 -6.57
N GLY A 211 -16.54 -15.40 -5.55
CA GLY A 211 -15.12 -15.37 -5.17
C GLY A 211 -14.29 -14.36 -5.96
N PHE A 212 -14.91 -13.33 -6.53
CA PHE A 212 -14.18 -12.22 -7.13
C PHE A 212 -13.69 -11.29 -6.02
N HIS A 213 -12.37 -11.07 -5.96
CA HIS A 213 -11.82 -10.04 -5.10
C HIS A 213 -12.07 -8.66 -5.70
N PHE A 214 -12.70 -7.77 -4.94
CA PHE A 214 -13.13 -6.46 -5.43
C PHE A 214 -11.97 -5.62 -5.97
N GLU A 215 -10.89 -5.46 -5.20
CA GLU A 215 -9.75 -4.64 -5.63
C GLU A 215 -8.95 -5.23 -6.79
N TYR A 216 -8.87 -6.56 -6.91
CA TYR A 216 -7.95 -7.19 -7.87
C TYR A 216 -8.65 -7.63 -9.14
N HIS A 217 -9.87 -8.13 -9.06
CA HIS A 217 -10.60 -8.58 -10.25
C HIS A 217 -11.54 -7.47 -10.75
N VAL A 218 -12.29 -6.84 -9.85
CA VAL A 218 -13.32 -5.88 -10.25
C VAL A 218 -12.73 -4.53 -10.61
N ILE A 219 -11.89 -3.95 -9.75
CA ILE A 219 -11.28 -2.63 -9.96
C ILE A 219 -10.23 -2.65 -11.08
N GLU A 220 -9.27 -3.58 -11.05
CA GLU A 220 -8.25 -3.65 -12.10
C GLU A 220 -8.85 -4.10 -13.44
N GLY A 221 -9.77 -5.07 -13.44
CA GLY A 221 -10.50 -5.47 -14.64
C GLY A 221 -11.29 -4.30 -15.24
N ALA A 222 -11.95 -3.49 -14.41
CA ALA A 222 -12.65 -2.30 -14.86
C ALA A 222 -11.72 -1.27 -15.52
N LYS A 223 -10.53 -1.03 -14.97
CA LYS A 223 -9.53 -0.13 -15.57
C LYS A 223 -9.09 -0.61 -16.95
N VAL A 224 -8.87 -1.91 -17.12
CA VAL A 224 -8.48 -2.50 -18.40
C VAL A 224 -9.60 -2.32 -19.45
N VAL A 225 -10.85 -2.54 -19.05
CA VAL A 225 -12.01 -2.35 -19.94
C VAL A 225 -12.17 -0.88 -20.33
N VAL A 226 -12.03 0.05 -19.36
CA VAL A 226 -12.07 1.50 -19.62
C VAL A 226 -10.98 1.91 -20.61
N ALA A 227 -9.73 1.51 -20.35
CA ALA A 227 -8.61 1.84 -21.23
C ALA A 227 -8.80 1.30 -22.66
N ARG A 228 -9.37 0.10 -22.79
CA ARG A 228 -9.68 -0.51 -24.10
C ARG A 228 -10.74 0.26 -24.87
N GLU A 229 -11.75 0.78 -24.18
CA GLU A 229 -12.82 1.56 -24.82
C GLU A 229 -12.38 2.99 -25.14
N GLU A 230 -11.59 3.62 -24.26
CA GLU A 230 -10.95 4.92 -24.55
C GLU A 230 -10.04 4.85 -25.77
N ALA A 231 -9.29 3.76 -25.95
CA ALA A 231 -8.47 3.53 -27.14
C ALA A 231 -9.28 3.44 -28.45
N LYS A 232 -10.57 3.08 -28.38
CA LYS A 232 -11.50 3.07 -29.52
C LYS A 232 -12.27 4.40 -29.66
N GLY A 233 -11.94 5.42 -28.86
CA GLY A 233 -12.69 6.67 -28.79
C GLY A 233 -14.08 6.54 -28.15
N GLY A 234 -14.32 5.46 -27.43
CA GLY A 234 -15.58 5.15 -26.75
C GLY A 234 -15.51 5.37 -25.24
N SER A 235 -16.64 5.12 -24.56
CA SER A 235 -16.74 5.08 -23.10
C SER A 235 -17.54 3.84 -22.70
N VAL A 236 -17.35 3.37 -21.47
CA VAL A 236 -18.04 2.18 -20.95
C VAL A 236 -19.54 2.45 -20.87
N ARG A 237 -20.32 1.69 -21.65
CA ARG A 237 -21.75 1.95 -21.87
C ARG A 237 -22.67 1.28 -20.85
N SER A 238 -22.25 0.17 -20.24
CA SER A 238 -23.08 -0.56 -19.27
C SER A 238 -22.28 -1.54 -18.42
N PHE A 239 -22.85 -1.90 -17.26
CA PHE A 239 -22.31 -2.94 -16.36
C PHE A 239 -22.26 -4.33 -17.00
N LYS A 240 -23.14 -4.63 -17.96
CA LYS A 240 -23.11 -5.89 -18.72
C LYS A 240 -21.84 -6.03 -19.56
N TYR A 241 -21.33 -4.92 -20.09
CA TYR A 241 -20.07 -4.90 -20.84
C TYR A 241 -18.86 -5.02 -19.90
N LEU A 242 -19.00 -4.49 -18.68
CA LEU A 242 -18.02 -4.61 -17.61
C LEU A 242 -17.93 -6.06 -17.08
N ASP A 243 -19.05 -6.77 -16.96
CA ASP A 243 -19.14 -8.17 -16.51
C ASP A 243 -18.26 -9.10 -17.36
N GLY A 244 -18.43 -9.06 -18.69
CA GLY A 244 -17.64 -9.87 -19.61
C GLY A 244 -16.14 -9.59 -19.46
N GLY A 245 -15.75 -8.31 -19.52
CA GLY A 245 -14.34 -7.92 -19.43
C GLY A 245 -13.68 -8.24 -18.08
N ILE A 246 -14.41 -8.14 -16.97
CA ILE A 246 -13.90 -8.50 -15.64
C ILE A 246 -13.74 -10.02 -15.52
N ARG A 247 -14.67 -10.81 -16.07
CA ARG A 247 -14.58 -12.28 -16.08
C ARG A 247 -13.39 -12.75 -16.93
N ASP A 248 -13.20 -12.17 -18.11
CA ASP A 248 -12.05 -12.44 -18.97
C ASP A 248 -10.74 -12.10 -18.28
N TYR A 249 -10.65 -10.90 -17.70
CA TYR A 249 -9.49 -10.45 -16.93
C TYR A 249 -9.16 -11.41 -15.77
N ARG A 250 -10.16 -11.88 -15.03
CA ARG A 250 -9.96 -12.87 -13.95
C ARG A 250 -9.44 -14.20 -14.49
N ALA A 251 -9.95 -14.66 -15.64
CA ALA A 251 -9.50 -15.91 -16.25
C ALA A 251 -8.03 -15.83 -16.66
N GLU A 252 -7.63 -14.73 -17.31
CA GLU A 252 -6.24 -14.44 -17.67
C GLU A 252 -5.35 -14.35 -16.43
N TRP A 253 -5.81 -13.66 -15.38
CA TRP A 253 -5.10 -13.53 -14.12
C TRP A 253 -4.85 -14.88 -13.45
N LEU A 254 -5.84 -15.77 -13.45
CA LEU A 254 -5.70 -17.12 -12.91
C LEU A 254 -4.76 -17.99 -13.76
N ALA A 255 -4.83 -17.86 -15.08
CA ALA A 255 -3.95 -18.58 -16.00
C ALA A 255 -2.48 -18.15 -15.81
N GLU A 256 -2.22 -16.86 -15.69
CA GLU A 256 -0.87 -16.33 -15.44
C GLU A 256 -0.34 -16.77 -14.08
N ARG A 257 -1.18 -16.74 -13.03
CA ARG A 257 -0.81 -17.26 -11.72
C ARG A 257 -0.46 -18.74 -11.77
N ASN A 258 -1.24 -19.55 -12.49
CA ASN A 258 -0.97 -20.98 -12.65
C ASN A 258 0.29 -21.24 -13.48
N ARG A 259 0.56 -20.42 -14.51
CA ARG A 259 1.80 -20.47 -15.30
C ARG A 259 3.02 -20.18 -14.44
N LEU A 260 2.97 -19.14 -13.61
CA LEU A 260 4.07 -18.76 -12.72
C LEU A 260 4.31 -19.83 -11.65
N ASN A 261 3.25 -20.45 -11.13
CA ASN A 261 3.37 -21.55 -10.18
C ASN A 261 3.85 -22.85 -10.83
N GLY A 262 3.47 -23.13 -12.08
CA GLY A 262 3.88 -24.32 -12.82
C GLY A 262 5.29 -24.23 -13.42
N ALA A 263 5.80 -23.03 -13.68
CA ALA A 263 7.20 -22.81 -14.08
C ALA A 263 8.19 -22.86 -12.90
N ALA A 264 7.66 -22.93 -11.66
CA ALA A 264 8.41 -23.06 -10.42
C ALA A 264 8.43 -24.50 -9.86
N ALA A 265 7.85 -25.46 -10.60
CA ALA A 265 7.89 -26.91 -10.32
C ALA A 265 8.78 -27.62 -11.35
#